data_AF-A0A4V2HES8-F1
#
_entry.id   AF-A0A4V2HES8-F1
#
_cell.length_a   1.000
_cell.length_b   1.000
_cell.length_c   1.000
_cell.angle_alpha   90.00
_cell.angle_beta   90.00
_cell.angle_gamma   90.00
#
_symmetry.space_group_name_H-M   'P 1'
#
loop_
_entity.id
_entity.type
_entity.pdbx_description
1 polymer ?
#
loop_
_entity_poly.entity_id
_entity_poly.type
_entity_poly.pdbx_seq_one_letter_code
_entity_poly.pdbx_strand_id
1 'polypeptide(L)'
;MLQANVAAGKGGRMPVDTGFLRNSIAASKEGVPMGQGRPRKGVKYSEPVNGDPSLVFATLQIGDKVWAGWTAVYAARIEHGFIGEDSAGRTYAQSGRGFFRAAAQRWDQIVDEATTKAKRDIP
;
A
#
# COMPACT_ATOMS: atom_id res chain seq x y z
N MET A 1 -0.64 -3.79 6.31
CA MET A 1 -0.08 -3.26 5.04
C MET A 1 0.76 -4.27 4.25
N LEU A 2 1.63 -5.07 4.89
CA LEU A 2 2.45 -6.08 4.20
C LEU A 2 1.60 -7.06 3.35
N GLN A 3 0.46 -7.50 3.90
CA GLN A 3 -0.49 -8.40 3.23
C GLN A 3 -1.13 -7.78 1.97
N ALA A 4 -1.37 -6.47 1.98
CA ALA A 4 -1.89 -5.75 0.81
C ALA A 4 -0.84 -5.65 -0.32
N ASN A 5 0.46 -5.73 0.01
CA ASN A 5 1.57 -5.65 -0.93
C ASN A 5 1.95 -7.00 -1.58
N VAL A 6 1.33 -8.11 -1.15
CA VAL A 6 1.58 -9.44 -1.71
C VAL A 6 1.22 -9.45 -3.20
N ALA A 7 2.18 -9.85 -4.04
CA ALA A 7 2.02 -9.88 -5.50
C ALA A 7 0.82 -10.76 -5.90
N ALA A 8 0.12 -10.35 -6.97
CA ALA A 8 -0.89 -11.20 -7.61
C ALA A 8 -0.37 -12.61 -7.93
N GLY A 9 0.85 -12.72 -8.47
CA GLY A 9 1.50 -14.01 -8.77
C GLY A 9 1.98 -14.82 -7.54
N LYS A 10 1.82 -14.28 -6.32
CA LYS A 10 2.17 -14.94 -5.05
C LYS A 10 0.95 -15.13 -4.13
N GLY A 11 -0.26 -15.18 -4.71
CA GLY A 11 -1.51 -15.35 -3.97
C GLY A 11 -2.11 -14.07 -3.39
N GLY A 12 -1.52 -12.91 -3.65
CA GLY A 12 -2.06 -11.61 -3.27
C GLY A 12 -2.85 -10.94 -4.40
N ARG A 13 -2.99 -9.62 -4.32
CA ARG A 13 -3.72 -8.81 -5.32
C ARG A 13 -2.96 -7.58 -5.80
N MET A 14 -1.75 -7.33 -5.27
CA MET A 14 -0.92 -6.20 -5.68
C MET A 14 -0.33 -6.44 -7.09
N PRO A 15 -0.62 -5.59 -8.08
CA PRO A 15 0.07 -5.65 -9.36
C PRO A 15 1.51 -5.14 -9.23
N VAL A 16 2.42 -5.78 -9.96
CA VAL A 16 3.85 -5.43 -9.96
C VAL A 16 4.31 -5.33 -11.40
N ASP A 17 4.39 -4.10 -11.91
CA ASP A 17 5.00 -3.82 -13.22
C ASP A 17 6.38 -3.19 -13.00
N THR A 18 6.41 -1.90 -12.63
CA THR A 18 7.66 -1.22 -12.26
C THR A 18 8.02 -1.39 -10.80
N GLY A 19 7.11 -1.93 -9.97
CA GLY A 19 7.24 -1.95 -8.51
C GLY A 19 6.85 -0.63 -7.83
N PHE A 20 6.63 0.45 -8.60
CA PHE A 20 6.35 1.78 -8.03
C PHE A 20 5.12 1.79 -7.12
N LEU A 21 3.99 1.20 -7.57
CA LEU A 21 2.78 1.17 -6.75
C LEU A 21 3.05 0.52 -5.39
N ARG A 22 3.59 -0.69 -5.36
CA ARG A 22 3.94 -1.40 -4.12
C ARG A 22 4.82 -0.57 -3.20
N ASN A 23 5.84 0.07 -3.76
CA ASN A 23 6.85 0.81 -3.02
C ASN A 23 6.49 2.26 -2.73
N SER A 24 5.35 2.74 -3.23
CA SER A 24 4.75 4.04 -2.91
C SER A 24 4.03 4.06 -1.56
N ILE A 25 4.08 2.95 -0.83
CA ILE A 25 3.55 2.86 0.52
C ILE A 25 4.33 3.79 1.46
N ALA A 26 3.60 4.54 2.27
CA ALA A 26 4.16 5.51 3.20
C ALA A 26 3.29 5.56 4.47
N ALA A 27 3.87 6.05 5.56
CA ALA A 27 3.17 6.32 6.80
C ALA A 27 3.58 7.69 7.38
N SER A 28 2.72 8.31 8.17
CA SER A 28 2.96 9.58 8.85
C SER A 28 2.09 9.70 10.11
N LYS A 29 2.55 10.45 11.11
CA LYS A 29 1.79 10.80 12.33
C LYS A 29 1.15 12.19 12.25
N GLU A 30 1.44 12.93 11.19
CA GLU A 30 1.07 14.33 10.99
C GLU A 30 -0.13 14.48 10.04
N GLY A 31 -0.38 13.47 9.20
CA GLY A 31 -1.52 13.47 8.27
C GLY A 31 -1.36 12.44 7.15
N VAL A 32 -2.22 12.53 6.13
CA VAL A 32 -2.13 11.65 4.95
C VAL A 32 -0.75 11.78 4.31
N PRO A 33 -0.01 10.68 4.12
CA PRO A 33 1.34 10.75 3.59
C PRO A 33 1.33 11.33 2.17
N MET A 34 2.19 12.32 1.95
CA MET A 34 2.43 12.96 0.66
C MET A 34 3.84 12.64 0.19
N GLY A 35 4.06 12.66 -1.13
CA GLY A 35 5.37 12.40 -1.70
C GLY A 35 5.32 12.16 -3.21
N GLN A 36 6.31 11.43 -3.72
CA GLN A 36 6.35 11.06 -5.13
C GLN A 36 5.12 10.22 -5.50
N GLY A 37 4.22 10.80 -6.29
CA GLY A 37 2.99 10.13 -6.74
C GLY A 37 3.06 9.52 -8.15
N ARG A 38 4.12 9.79 -8.92
CA ARG A 38 4.31 9.28 -10.28
C ARG A 38 5.66 8.58 -10.46
N PRO A 39 5.71 7.43 -11.16
CA PRO A 39 6.97 6.76 -11.46
C PRO A 39 7.80 7.58 -12.45
N ARG A 40 9.12 7.45 -12.36
CA ARG A 40 10.05 7.97 -13.38
C ARG A 40 10.11 6.97 -14.55
N LYS A 41 10.12 7.50 -15.78
CA LYS A 41 10.16 6.68 -17.00
C LYS A 41 11.44 5.82 -16.99
N GLY A 42 11.29 4.53 -17.29
CA GLY A 42 12.41 3.58 -17.36
C GLY A 42 12.93 3.09 -16.00
N VAL A 43 12.36 3.54 -14.88
CA VAL A 43 12.83 3.16 -13.54
C VAL A 43 12.03 1.98 -12.99
N LYS A 44 12.74 0.98 -12.45
CA LYS A 44 12.19 -0.08 -11.61
C LYS A 44 12.46 0.25 -10.15
N TYR A 45 11.53 -0.12 -9.28
CA TYR A 45 11.54 0.22 -7.86
C TYR A 45 11.53 -1.06 -7.04
N SER A 46 12.54 -1.23 -6.18
CA SER A 46 12.60 -2.28 -5.15
C SER A 46 12.46 -1.72 -3.74
N GLU A 47 12.79 -0.45 -3.53
CA GLU A 47 12.81 0.23 -2.23
C GLU A 47 11.67 1.23 -2.06
N PRO A 48 11.25 1.55 -0.81
CA PRO A 48 10.26 2.57 -0.52
C PRO A 48 10.62 3.93 -1.14
N VAL A 49 9.68 4.55 -1.87
CA VAL A 49 9.96 5.81 -2.60
C VAL A 49 9.73 7.05 -1.74
N ASN A 50 8.97 6.94 -0.66
CA ASN A 50 8.58 8.06 0.22
C ASN A 50 8.95 7.77 1.69
N GLY A 51 10.07 7.08 1.90
CA GLY A 51 10.52 6.63 3.21
C GLY A 51 9.91 5.29 3.61
N ASP A 52 10.60 4.58 4.52
CA ASP A 52 10.14 3.29 5.04
C ASP A 52 9.06 3.49 6.12
N PRO A 53 7.82 3.00 5.92
CA PRO A 53 6.77 3.06 6.95
C PRO A 53 7.16 2.43 8.29
N SER A 54 8.05 1.44 8.27
CA SER A 54 8.50 0.72 9.47
C SER A 54 9.18 1.65 10.48
N LEU A 55 9.89 2.67 9.97
CA LEU A 55 10.52 3.68 10.83
C LEU A 55 9.49 4.54 11.56
N VAL A 56 8.37 4.87 10.91
CA VAL A 56 7.28 5.59 11.57
C VAL A 56 6.62 4.71 12.62
N PHE A 57 6.32 3.46 12.28
CA PHE A 57 5.68 2.51 13.21
C PHE A 57 6.53 2.19 14.43
N ALA A 58 7.87 2.16 14.30
CA ALA A 58 8.78 1.96 15.41
C ALA A 58 8.72 3.09 16.45
N THR A 59 8.20 4.27 16.09
CA THR A 59 8.06 5.43 16.99
C THR A 59 6.66 5.63 17.53
N LEU A 60 5.72 4.74 17.20
CA LEU A 60 4.33 4.87 17.65
C LEU A 60 4.20 4.58 19.14
N GLN A 61 3.44 5.43 19.82
CA GLN A 61 3.01 5.22 21.19
C GLN A 61 1.52 4.87 21.24
N ILE A 62 1.10 4.24 22.34
CA ILE A 62 -0.32 3.96 22.56
C ILE A 62 -1.09 5.28 22.61
N GLY A 63 -2.14 5.39 21.79
CA GLY A 63 -2.94 6.60 21.65
C GLY A 63 -2.57 7.46 20.44
N ASP A 64 -1.43 7.21 19.79
CA ASP A 64 -1.05 7.91 18.56
C ASP A 64 -2.01 7.60 17.42
N LYS A 65 -2.23 8.60 16.56
CA LYS A 65 -2.86 8.41 15.25
C LYS A 65 -1.78 8.25 14.20
N VAL A 66 -2.00 7.31 13.29
CA VAL A 66 -1.13 7.07 12.15
C VAL A 66 -1.94 6.98 10.88
N TRP A 67 -1.47 7.65 9.84
CA TRP A 67 -1.99 7.51 8.50
C TRP A 67 -1.01 6.67 7.70
N ALA A 68 -1.53 5.69 6.97
CA ALA A 68 -0.70 4.85 6.13
C ALA A 68 -1.46 4.48 4.85
N GLY A 69 -0.75 4.46 3.73
CA GLY A 69 -1.37 4.23 2.43
C GLY A 69 -0.37 4.35 1.28
N TRP A 70 -0.89 4.36 0.06
CA TRP A 70 -0.09 4.44 -1.16
C TRP A 70 -0.21 5.82 -1.78
N THR A 71 0.94 6.41 -2.08
CA THR A 71 1.05 7.77 -2.65
C THR A 71 0.94 7.79 -4.18
N ALA A 72 1.02 6.63 -4.85
CA ALA A 72 0.86 6.56 -6.29
C ALA A 72 -0.51 7.10 -6.73
N VAL A 73 -0.53 8.08 -7.63
CA VAL A 73 -1.75 8.78 -8.05
C VAL A 73 -2.81 7.86 -8.68
N TYR A 74 -2.39 6.69 -9.17
CA TYR A 74 -3.26 5.70 -9.78
C TYR A 74 -3.66 4.57 -8.82
N ALA A 75 -3.23 4.59 -7.55
CA ALA A 75 -3.52 3.54 -6.58
C ALA A 75 -5.03 3.30 -6.41
N ALA A 76 -5.81 4.37 -6.27
CA ALA A 76 -7.28 4.27 -6.15
C ALA A 76 -7.92 3.63 -7.40
N ARG A 77 -7.44 3.99 -8.60
CA ARG A 77 -7.90 3.37 -9.85
C ARG A 77 -7.57 1.88 -9.89
N ILE A 78 -6.38 1.48 -9.43
CA ILE A 78 -6.03 0.06 -9.35
C ILE A 78 -6.89 -0.66 -8.32
N GLU A 79 -7.16 -0.03 -7.17
CA GLU A 79 -7.96 -0.63 -6.10
C GLU A 79 -9.41 -0.86 -6.52
N HIS A 80 -10.06 0.19 -7.02
CA HIS A 80 -11.50 0.20 -7.30
C HIS A 80 -11.86 -0.16 -8.74
N GLY A 81 -10.90 -0.05 -9.66
CA GLY A 81 -11.19 -0.07 -11.09
C GLY A 81 -11.63 1.30 -11.58
N PHE A 82 -11.69 1.45 -12.90
CA PHE A 82 -12.18 2.65 -13.56
C PHE A 82 -12.66 2.30 -14.97
N ILE A 83 -13.88 2.72 -15.27
CA ILE A 83 -14.45 2.67 -16.62
C ILE A 83 -14.79 4.11 -16.98
N GLY A 84 -14.16 4.64 -18.02
CA GLY A 84 -14.38 6.02 -18.45
C GLY A 84 -13.15 6.66 -19.08
N GLU A 85 -13.32 7.91 -19.48
CA GLU A 85 -12.27 8.77 -20.02
C GLU A 85 -11.63 9.60 -18.89
N ASP A 86 -10.30 9.66 -18.83
CA ASP A 86 -9.64 10.55 -17.88
C ASP A 86 -9.53 11.99 -18.40
N SER A 87 -9.05 12.91 -17.57
CA SER A 87 -8.90 14.33 -17.95
C SER A 87 -7.89 14.58 -19.08
N ALA A 88 -7.17 13.55 -19.54
CA ALA A 88 -6.26 13.60 -20.68
C ALA A 88 -6.84 12.92 -21.93
N GLY A 89 -8.13 12.59 -21.93
CA GLY A 89 -8.82 11.99 -23.08
C GLY A 89 -8.60 10.48 -23.23
N ARG A 90 -8.04 9.80 -22.23
CA ARG A 90 -7.71 8.38 -22.33
C ARG A 90 -8.84 7.54 -21.78
N THR A 91 -9.39 6.66 -22.63
CA THR A 91 -10.40 5.69 -22.21
C THR A 91 -9.77 4.50 -21.50
N TYR A 92 -10.31 4.17 -20.35
CA TYR A 92 -9.96 3.00 -19.57
C TYR A 92 -11.17 2.10 -19.39
N ALA A 93 -10.96 0.80 -19.51
CA ALA A 93 -11.87 -0.24 -19.09
C ALA A 93 -11.09 -1.18 -18.17
N GLN A 94 -10.84 -0.73 -16.95
CA GLN A 94 -9.95 -1.41 -16.02
C GLN A 94 -10.72 -1.91 -14.80
N SER A 95 -10.75 -3.23 -14.59
CA SER A 95 -11.30 -3.81 -13.35
C SER A 95 -10.41 -3.51 -12.15
N GLY A 96 -11.05 -3.33 -10.98
CA GLY A 96 -10.36 -3.17 -9.70
C GLY A 96 -9.65 -4.44 -9.27
N ARG A 97 -8.48 -4.27 -8.67
CA ARG A 97 -7.69 -5.37 -8.09
C ARG A 97 -8.04 -5.63 -6.64
N GLY A 98 -8.61 -4.66 -5.92
CA GLY A 98 -9.03 -4.82 -4.52
C GLY A 98 -7.90 -5.26 -3.58
N PHE A 99 -6.66 -4.82 -3.82
CA PHE A 99 -5.49 -5.26 -3.05
C PHE A 99 -5.53 -4.78 -1.60
N PHE A 100 -6.03 -3.56 -1.37
CA PHE A 100 -6.19 -3.03 -0.03
C PHE A 100 -7.42 -3.61 0.65
N ARG A 101 -8.58 -3.60 -0.03
CA ARG A 101 -9.84 -4.14 0.51
C ARG A 101 -9.72 -5.61 0.92
N ALA A 102 -9.01 -6.41 0.14
CA ALA A 102 -8.74 -7.80 0.47
C ALA A 102 -7.97 -7.97 1.79
N ALA A 103 -6.98 -7.10 2.03
CA ALA A 103 -6.24 -7.11 3.29
C ALA A 103 -7.11 -6.58 4.44
N ALA A 104 -7.93 -5.56 4.20
CA ALA A 104 -8.86 -5.01 5.19
C ALA A 104 -9.92 -6.03 5.63
N GLN A 105 -10.45 -6.85 4.71
CA GLN A 105 -11.38 -7.93 5.03
C GLN A 105 -10.78 -9.00 5.95
N ARG A 106 -9.45 -9.12 5.99
CA ARG A 106 -8.72 -10.05 6.86
C ARG A 106 -8.08 -9.36 8.06
N TRP A 107 -8.47 -8.13 8.38
CA TRP A 107 -7.78 -7.31 9.36
C TRP A 107 -7.62 -8.01 10.71
N ASP A 108 -8.71 -8.55 11.26
CA ASP A 108 -8.70 -9.21 12.57
C ASP A 108 -7.71 -10.38 12.60
N GLN A 109 -7.75 -11.24 11.59
CA GLN A 109 -6.81 -12.35 11.45
C GLN A 109 -5.35 -11.87 11.38
N ILE A 110 -5.08 -10.78 10.64
CA ILE A 110 -3.72 -10.22 10.51
C ILE A 110 -3.22 -9.69 11.85
N VAL A 111 -4.08 -9.04 12.62
CA VAL A 111 -3.76 -8.54 13.96
C VAL A 111 -3.51 -9.70 14.93
N ASP A 112 -4.31 -10.76 14.88
CA ASP A 112 -4.13 -11.95 15.71
C ASP A 112 -2.81 -12.68 15.42
N GLU A 113 -2.49 -12.86 14.14
CA GLU A 113 -1.21 -13.44 13.69
C GLU A 113 -0.02 -12.60 14.18
N ALA A 114 -0.10 -11.27 14.03
CA ALA A 114 0.95 -10.36 14.50
C ALA A 114 1.09 -10.36 16.02
N THR A 115 -0.03 -10.41 16.75
CA THR A 115 -0.06 -10.46 18.22
C THR A 115 0.53 -11.76 18.74
N THR A 116 0.19 -12.89 18.12
CA THR A 116 0.73 -14.20 18.47
C THR A 116 2.24 -14.23 18.26
N LYS A 117 2.72 -13.69 17.14
CA LYS A 117 4.15 -13.54 16.88
C LYS A 117 4.83 -12.67 17.93
N ALA A 118 4.29 -11.49 18.23
CA ALA A 118 4.86 -10.59 19.22
C ALA A 118 4.94 -11.23 20.62
N LYS A 119 3.89 -11.92 21.07
CA LYS A 119 3.88 -12.65 22.35
C LYS A 119 4.95 -13.74 22.43
N ARG A 120 5.27 -14.39 21.31
CA ARG A 120 6.32 -15.41 21.24
C ARG A 120 7.73 -14.80 21.28
N ASP A 121 7.89 -13.63 20.68
CA ASP A 121 9.19 -12.97 20.51
C ASP A 121 9.54 -12.08 21.73
N ILE A 122 8.61 -11.83 22.66
CA ILE A 122 8.84 -11.18 23.96
C ILE A 122 9.22 -12.27 24.99
N PRO A 123 10.38 -12.16 25.67
CA PRO A 123 10.82 -13.12 26.69
C PRO A 123 9.96 -13.10 27.96
#